data_AF-A0A9E6JWJ2-F1
#
_entry.id   AF-A0A9E6JWJ2-F1
#
_cell.length_a   1.000
_cell.length_b   1.000
_cell.length_c   1.000
_cell.angle_alpha   90.00
_cell.angle_beta   90.00
_cell.angle_gamma   90.00
#
_symmetry.space_group_name_H-M   'P 1'
#
loop_
_entity.id
_entity.type
_entity.pdbx_description
1 polymer ?
#
loop_
_entity_poly.entity_id
_entity_poly.type
_entity_poly.pdbx_seq_one_letter_code
_entity_poly.pdbx_strand_id
1 'polypeptide(L)' 'MNTIELRTNFHRLIDTFNNESVLSKFYDLLLKAKESKDTQLWSRLSLEEQEELMLIEKQSHDPENLISHSEVSKKHKKWL' A
#
# COMPACT_ATOMS: atom_id res chain seq x y z
N MET A 1 -3.72 12.44 16.05
CA MET A 1 -2.30 12.31 16.41
C MET A 1 -1.52 13.25 15.51
N ASN A 2 -0.77 14.20 16.07
CA ASN A 2 0.02 15.14 15.26
C ASN A 2 1.37 14.52 14.85
N THR A 3 2.11 15.18 13.95
CA THR A 3 3.38 14.68 13.42
C THR A 3 4.44 14.44 14.51
N ILE A 4 4.40 15.21 15.60
CA ILE A 4 5.35 15.10 16.72
C ILE A 4 5.03 13.87 17.56
N GLU A 5 3.75 13.66 17.88
CA GLU A 5 3.27 12.48 18.59
C GLU A 5 3.54 11.19 17.79
N LEU A 6 3.27 11.19 16.49
CA LEU A 6 3.53 10.05 15.62
C LEU A 6 5.02 9.67 15.62
N ARG A 7 5.91 10.66 15.45
CA ARG A 7 7.37 10.43 15.49
C ARG A 7 7.83 9.87 16.83
N THR A 8 7.30 10.40 17.92
CA THR A 8 7.63 9.96 19.28
C THR A 8 7.20 8.51 19.51
N ASN A 9 6.02 8.15 19.05
CA ASN A 9 5.51 6.78 19.14
C ASN A 9 6.33 5.81 18.26
N PHE A 10 6.80 6.24 17.08
CA PHE A 10 7.71 5.43 16.26
C PHE A 10 9.04 5.14 16.96
N HIS A 11 9.68 6.14 17.56
CA HIS A 11 10.94 5.91 18.29
C HIS A 11 10.75 4.92 19.43
N ARG A 12 9.71 5.11 20.25
CA ARG A 12 9.40 4.16 21.34
C ARG A 12 9.13 2.76 20.84
N LEU A 13 8.45 2.62 19.71
CA LEU A 13 8.15 1.32 19.13
C LEU A 13 9.41 0.64 18.59
N ILE A 14 10.32 1.39 17.96
CA ILE A 14 11.61 0.86 17.49
C ILE A 14 12.45 0.39 18.68
N ASP A 15 12.46 1.15 19.79
CA ASP A 15 13.21 0.82 21.00
C ASP A 15 12.76 -0.49 21.69
N THR A 16 11.55 -0.99 21.41
CA THR A 16 11.07 -2.27 21.97
C THR A 16 11.44 -3.49 21.11
N PHE A 17 11.96 -3.30 19.90
CA PHE A 17 12.37 -4.39 19.02
C PHE A 17 13.83 -4.79 19.25
N ASN A 18 14.06 -6.06 19.62
CA ASN A 18 15.40 -6.66 19.69
C ASN A 18 15.72 -7.58 18.50
N ASN A 19 14.78 -7.74 17.55
CA ASN A 19 14.97 -8.60 16.39
C ASN A 19 15.54 -7.79 15.22
N GLU A 20 16.83 -7.94 14.97
CA GLU A 20 17.56 -7.26 13.89
C GLU A 20 16.90 -7.47 12.52
N SER A 21 16.42 -8.69 12.21
CA SER A 21 15.78 -8.96 10.91
C SER A 21 14.50 -8.15 10.71
N VAL A 22 13.75 -7.87 11.78
CA VAL A 22 12.53 -7.04 11.70
C VAL A 22 12.91 -5.57 11.55
N LEU A 23 13.91 -5.12 12.31
CA LEU A 23 14.42 -3.75 12.22
C LEU A 23 14.99 -3.42 10.84
N SER A 24 15.77 -4.32 10.22
CA SER A 24 16.31 -4.11 8.88
C SER A 24 15.21 -4.00 7.82
N LYS A 25 14.19 -4.85 7.86
CA LYS A 25 13.05 -4.77 6.92
C LYS A 25 12.27 -3.47 7.08
N PHE A 26 12.08 -3.04 8.33
CA PHE A 26 11.37 -1.80 8.63
C PHE A 26 12.17 -0.57 8.19
N TYR A 27 13.49 -0.59 8.41
CA TYR A 27 14.41 0.42 7.90
C TYR A 27 14.35 0.54 6.38
N ASP A 28 14.45 -0.59 5.66
CA ASP A 28 14.38 -0.61 4.19
C ASP A 28 13.06 -0.05 3.67
N LEU A 29 11.94 -0.34 4.36
CA LEU A 29 10.63 0.18 4.01
C LEU A 29 10.57 1.71 4.18
N LEU A 30 11.05 2.22 5.32
CA LEU A 30 11.10 3.67 5.56
C LEU A 30 12.06 4.40 4.62
N LEU A 31 13.20 3.77 4.29
CA LEU A 31 14.16 4.29 3.33
C LEU A 31 13.52 4.42 1.95
N LYS A 32 12.84 3.36 1.49
CA LYS A 32 12.09 3.37 0.22
C LYS A 32 10.98 4.41 0.23
N ALA A 33 10.23 4.55 1.33
CA ALA A 33 9.18 5.56 1.45
C ALA A 33 9.71 7.00 1.44
N LYS A 34 10.92 7.21 1.99
CA LYS A 34 11.62 8.49 1.97
C LYS A 34 12.19 8.83 0.59
N GLU A 35 12.73 7.83 -0.10
CA GLU A 35 13.34 7.99 -1.44
C GLU A 35 12.30 7.96 -2.57
N SER A 36 11.14 7.33 -2.35
CA SER A 36 9.98 7.48 -3.19
C SER A 36 9.48 8.91 -3.06
N LYS A 37 10.05 9.82 -3.86
CA LYS A 37 9.30 10.99 -4.31
C LYS A 37 7.94 10.48 -4.74
N ASP A 38 6.90 11.05 -4.14
CA ASP A 38 5.49 10.76 -4.42
C ASP A 38 5.34 10.20 -5.83
N THR A 39 5.06 8.90 -5.89
CA THR A 39 5.22 8.13 -7.10
C THR A 39 4.48 8.83 -8.22
N GLN A 40 5.18 9.11 -9.33
CA GLN A 40 4.63 9.85 -10.47
C GLN A 40 3.32 9.28 -11.00
N LEU A 41 2.98 8.03 -10.67
CA LEU A 41 1.75 7.36 -11.09
C LEU A 41 0.52 7.88 -10.33
N TRP A 42 0.58 8.03 -9.01
CA TRP A 42 -0.54 8.56 -8.23
C TRP A 42 -0.85 10.00 -8.62
N SER A 43 0.19 10.82 -8.79
CA SER A 43 0.05 12.21 -9.21
C SER A 43 -0.40 12.38 -10.67
N ARG A 44 -0.43 11.32 -11.48
CA ARG A 44 -0.94 11.34 -12.86
C ARG A 44 -2.46 11.14 -12.92
N LEU A 45 -3.05 10.58 -11.86
CA LEU A 45 -4.49 10.34 -11.80
C LEU A 45 -5.23 11.65 -11.47
N SER A 46 -6.36 11.88 -12.12
CA SER A 46 -7.30 12.93 -11.73
C SER A 46 -7.87 12.65 -10.33
N LEU A 47 -8.52 13.66 -9.72
CA LEU A 47 -9.17 13.45 -8.41
C LEU A 47 -10.22 12.34 -8.48
N GLU A 48 -10.99 12.31 -9.57
CA GLU A 48 -12.01 11.29 -9.80
C GLU A 48 -11.39 9.90 -9.94
N GLU A 49 -10.29 9.77 -10.68
CA GLU A 49 -9.57 8.49 -10.84
C GLU A 49 -8.93 8.02 -9.51
N GLN A 50 -8.46 8.96 -8.68
CA GLN A 50 -7.95 8.65 -7.33
C GLN A 50 -9.06 8.15 -6.42
N GLU A 51 -10.23 8.81 -6.42
CA GLU A 51 -11.40 8.40 -5.65
C GLU A 51 -11.92 7.03 -6.11
N GLU A 52 -11.96 6.79 -7.42
CA GLU A 52 -12.33 5.50 -7.99
C GLU A 52 -11.34 4.40 -7.59
N LEU A 53 -10.04 4.66 -7.65
CA LEU A 53 -9.03 3.67 -7.25
C LEU A 53 -9.18 3.29 -5.77
N MET A 54 -9.38 4.28 -4.89
CA MET A 54 -9.59 4.04 -3.46
C MET A 54 -10.88 3.25 -3.20
N LEU A 55 -11.93 3.50 -3.98
CA LEU A 55 -13.17 2.74 -3.92
C LEU A 55 -12.96 1.28 -4.36
N ILE A 56 -12.32 1.06 -5.50
CA ILE A 56 -11.99 -0.27 -6.01
C ILE A 56 -11.18 -1.04 -4.97
N GLU A 57 -10.19 -0.41 -4.36
CA GLU A 57 -9.38 -1.09 -3.36
C GLU A 57 -10.18 -1.45 -2.11
N LYS A 58 -11.09 -0.58 -1.66
CA LYS A 58 -11.97 -0.93 -0.54
C LYS A 58 -12.90 -2.10 -0.90
N GLN A 59 -13.41 -2.13 -2.13
CA GLN A 59 -14.33 -3.16 -2.60
C GLN A 59 -13.63 -4.51 -2.87
N SER A 60 -12.34 -4.50 -3.21
CA SER A 60 -11.53 -5.70 -3.47
C SER A 60 -11.41 -6.61 -2.24
N HIS A 61 -11.54 -6.03 -1.05
CA HIS A 61 -11.49 -6.74 0.23
C HIS A 61 -12.78 -7.47 0.57
N ASP A 62 -13.87 -7.22 -0.17
CA ASP A 62 -15.14 -7.90 -0.01
C ASP A 62 -15.20 -9.11 -0.97
N PRO A 63 -15.21 -10.36 -0.44
CA PRO A 63 -15.25 -11.56 -1.25
C PRO A 63 -16.44 -11.64 -2.22
N GLU A 64 -17.57 -11.00 -1.90
CA GLU A 64 -18.77 -11.00 -2.75
C GLU A 64 -18.58 -10.18 -4.04
N ASN A 65 -17.60 -9.28 -4.06
CA ASN A 65 -17.25 -8.49 -5.25
C ASN A 65 -16.19 -9.18 -6.13
N LEU A 66 -15.68 -10.34 -5.72
CA LEU A 66 -14.63 -11.06 -6.43
C LEU A 66 -15.21 -12.07 -7.42
N ILE A 67 -14.52 -12.24 -8.54
CA ILE A 67 -14.80 -13.32 -9.51
C ILE A 67 -13.67 -14.35 -9.47
N SER A 68 -13.98 -15.57 -9.88
CA SER A 68 -12.99 -16.64 -9.88
C SER A 68 -11.86 -16.37 -10.88
N HIS A 69 -10.67 -16.90 -10.59
CA HIS A 69 -9.54 -16.82 -11.51
C HIS A 69 -9.87 -17.40 -12.90
N SER A 70 -10.67 -18.48 -12.94
CA SER A 70 -11.12 -19.08 -14.20
C SER A 70 -11.95 -18.11 -15.04
N GLU A 71 -12.82 -17.32 -14.41
CA GLU A 71 -13.65 -16.32 -15.10
C GLU A 71 -12.82 -15.17 -15.64
N VAL A 72 -11.85 -14.65 -14.86
CA VAL A 72 -10.90 -13.62 -15.31
C VAL A 72 -10.08 -14.12 -16.50
N SER A 73 -9.53 -15.33 -16.41
CA SER A 73 -8.72 -15.94 -17.48
C SER A 73 -9.53 -16.11 -18.77
N LYS A 74 -10.79 -16.54 -18.66
CA LYS A 74 -11.70 -16.65 -19.82
C LYS A 74 -11.98 -15.30 -20.46
N LYS A 75 -12.23 -14.25 -19.67
CA LYS A 75 -12.50 -12.89 -20.16
C LYS A 75 -11.31 -12.31 -20.92
N HIS A 76 -10.09 -12.59 -20.46
CA HIS A 76 -8.86 -12.04 -21.03
C HIS A 76 -8.10 -13.01 -21.94
N LYS A 77 -8.73 -14.12 -22.35
CA LYS A 77 -8.13 -15.16 -23.21
C LYS A 77 -7.50 -14.65 -24.51
N LYS A 78 -7.93 -13.50 -25.02
CA LYS A 78 -7.34 -12.86 -26.22
C LYS A 78 -5.96 -12.23 -25.99
N TRP A 79 -5.56 -12.05 -24.74
CA TRP A 79 -4.31 -11.40 -24.31
C TRP A 79 -3.42 -12.33 -23.48
N LEU A 80 -3.87 -13.57 -23.25
CA LEU A 80 -3.16 -14.67 -22.61
C LEU A 80 -2.79 -15.69 -23.69
#